data_AF-A0A7L3Y6L5-F1
#
_entry.id   AF-A0A7L3Y6L5-F1
#
_cell.length_a   1.000
_cell.length_b   1.000
_cell.length_c   1.000
_cell.angle_alpha   90.00
_cell.angle_beta   90.00
_cell.angle_gamma   90.00
#
_symmetry.space_group_name_H-M   'P 1'
#
loop_
_entity.id
_entity.type
_entity.pdbx_description
1 polymer ?
#
loop_
_entity_poly.entity_id
_entity_poly.type
_entity_poly.pdbx_seq_one_letter_code
_entity_poly.pdbx_strand_id
1 'polypeptide(L)'
;VRLLNGSRSTEGLVQARIGKTWHLACADDWNEQISDSVCQLLGLGDANMSSTVLFTGEGPFVNITKAANHSLIFTKRWVEHWQTFFFSSDIFLSCGKHPVTQNSGTRIVGGSDARREAWPWIVSLHFNSRPVCGASLVSDEWLVTAAHCVYGRQLKPSQWKAVLGLYDQSDMTQPSTVVQNIDQIVINPHYMKRTKDSDIALMHLQYKVQYTDYIQPICLPEKNQQFLPGINCSIAGWGSI
;
A
#
# COMPACT_ATOMS: atom_id res chain seq x y z
N VAL A 1 2.66 0.96 -21.64
CA VAL A 1 2.26 2.30 -21.15
C VAL A 1 3.36 2.81 -20.22
N ARG A 2 3.50 4.11 -19.95
CA ARG A 2 4.40 4.69 -18.93
C ARG A 2 3.81 5.98 -18.36
N LEU A 3 4.39 6.45 -17.25
CA LEU A 3 4.11 7.75 -16.66
C LEU A 3 5.23 8.76 -17.03
N LEU A 4 4.85 10.02 -17.27
CA LEU A 4 5.75 11.12 -17.61
C LEU A 4 5.53 12.31 -16.67
N ASN A 5 6.61 12.98 -16.26
CA ASN A 5 6.59 14.21 -15.46
C ASN A 5 5.84 14.12 -14.12
N GLY A 6 5.79 12.94 -13.51
CA GLY A 6 5.36 12.79 -12.12
C GLY A 6 6.44 13.21 -11.12
N SER A 7 6.05 13.70 -9.95
CA SER A 7 6.97 13.92 -8.83
C SER A 7 7.35 12.61 -8.13
N ARG A 8 6.55 11.56 -8.32
CA ARG A 8 6.76 10.18 -7.84
C ARG A 8 6.78 9.20 -9.01
N SER A 9 7.32 8.00 -8.80
CA SER A 9 7.29 6.92 -9.80
C SER A 9 5.88 6.35 -10.05
N THR A 10 4.91 6.70 -9.22
CA THR A 10 3.52 6.21 -9.20
C THR A 10 2.51 7.25 -9.70
N GLU A 11 2.98 8.40 -10.16
CA GLU A 11 2.12 9.46 -10.70
C GLU A 11 2.70 9.99 -12.01
N GLY A 12 1.87 10.60 -12.83
CA GLY A 12 2.31 11.25 -14.05
C GLY A 12 1.26 11.28 -15.14
N LEU A 13 1.65 11.93 -16.22
CA LEU A 13 0.94 11.91 -17.48
C LEU A 13 1.08 10.53 -18.15
N VAL A 14 -0.05 9.92 -18.52
CA VAL A 14 -0.05 8.58 -19.14
C VAL A 14 0.40 8.67 -20.60
N GLN A 15 1.42 7.90 -20.95
CA GLN A 15 1.86 7.72 -22.33
C GLN A 15 1.74 6.27 -22.79
N ALA A 16 1.16 6.06 -23.97
CA ALA A 16 1.19 4.76 -24.65
C ALA A 16 2.20 4.77 -25.79
N ARG A 17 2.84 3.62 -26.03
CA ARG A 17 3.76 3.47 -27.17
C ARG A 17 3.01 2.79 -28.31
N ILE A 18 2.90 3.46 -29.45
CA ILE A 18 2.32 2.89 -30.67
C ILE A 18 3.40 2.90 -31.76
N GLY A 19 3.85 1.71 -32.16
CA GLY A 19 5.03 1.56 -33.01
C GLY A 19 6.29 2.06 -32.29
N LYS A 20 7.00 3.01 -32.90
CA LYS A 20 8.24 3.58 -32.31
C LYS A 20 8.02 4.86 -31.50
N THR A 21 6.81 5.42 -31.48
CA THR A 21 6.53 6.76 -30.95
C THR A 21 5.66 6.69 -29.70
N TRP A 22 5.99 7.51 -28.71
CA TRP A 22 5.20 7.69 -27.48
C TRP A 22 4.12 8.74 -27.72
N HIS A 23 2.89 8.43 -27.34
CA HIS A 23 1.71 9.28 -27.50
C HIS A 23 1.13 9.59 -26.12
N LEU A 24 0.71 10.84 -25.91
CA LEU A 24 0.09 11.27 -24.66
C LEU A 24 -1.41 10.92 -24.64
N ALA A 25 -1.91 10.39 -23.53
CA ALA A 25 -3.30 9.97 -23.40
C ALA A 25 -4.29 11.14 -23.33
N CYS A 26 -5.38 11.06 -24.09
CA CYS A 26 -6.51 11.99 -24.07
C CYS A 26 -7.49 11.72 -22.92
N ALA A 27 -8.30 12.73 -22.60
CA ALA A 27 -9.27 12.66 -21.53
C ALA A 27 -10.71 12.33 -21.92
N ASP A 28 -11.03 12.40 -23.20
CA ASP A 28 -12.42 12.44 -23.65
C ASP A 28 -13.23 11.21 -23.23
N ASP A 29 -12.64 10.01 -23.35
CA ASP A 29 -13.30 8.73 -23.05
C ASP A 29 -12.76 8.03 -21.79
N TRP A 30 -11.95 8.73 -21.00
CA TRP A 30 -11.30 8.14 -19.83
C TRP A 30 -12.28 7.94 -18.67
N ASN A 31 -12.17 6.81 -17.96
CA ASN A 31 -12.97 6.52 -16.78
C ASN A 31 -12.17 5.67 -15.78
N GLU A 32 -12.75 5.43 -14.59
CA GLU A 32 -12.15 4.65 -13.51
C GLU A 32 -11.66 3.26 -13.95
N GLN A 33 -12.43 2.55 -14.78
CA GLN A 33 -12.04 1.22 -15.26
C GLN A 33 -10.82 1.25 -16.19
N ILE A 34 -10.64 2.34 -16.94
CA ILE A 34 -9.45 2.57 -17.76
C ILE A 34 -8.26 2.92 -16.86
N SER A 35 -8.48 3.74 -15.83
CA SER A 35 -7.48 4.02 -14.79
C SER A 35 -6.96 2.71 -14.22
N ASP A 36 -7.81 1.85 -13.67
CA ASP A 36 -7.42 0.57 -13.08
C ASP A 36 -6.62 -0.30 -14.05
N SER A 37 -7.12 -0.46 -15.28
CA SER A 37 -6.44 -1.30 -16.28
C SER A 37 -5.07 -0.75 -16.69
N VAL A 38 -4.90 0.58 -16.74
CA VAL A 38 -3.60 1.21 -16.99
C VAL A 38 -2.66 1.00 -15.82
N CYS A 39 -3.15 1.13 -14.59
CA CYS A 39 -2.39 0.92 -13.36
C CYS A 39 -1.91 -0.53 -13.24
N GLN A 40 -2.79 -1.49 -13.53
CA GLN A 40 -2.47 -2.91 -13.57
C GLN A 40 -1.40 -3.21 -14.64
N LEU A 41 -1.49 -2.63 -15.83
CA LEU A 41 -0.46 -2.77 -16.88
C LEU A 41 0.90 -2.18 -16.49
N LEU A 42 0.91 -1.17 -15.63
CA LEU A 42 2.14 -0.57 -15.09
C LEU A 42 2.69 -1.34 -13.88
N GLY A 43 1.97 -2.35 -13.38
CA GLY A 43 2.32 -3.08 -12.17
C GLY A 43 2.05 -2.30 -10.88
N LEU A 44 1.14 -1.31 -10.93
CA LEU A 44 0.85 -0.38 -9.84
C LEU A 44 -0.42 -0.75 -9.05
N GLY A 45 -1.21 -1.72 -9.50
CA GLY A 45 -2.48 -2.12 -8.87
C GLY A 45 -3.68 -1.36 -9.46
N ASP A 46 -4.66 -1.03 -8.63
CA ASP A 46 -5.86 -0.28 -9.04
C ASP A 46 -5.71 1.22 -8.79
N ALA A 47 -6.34 2.05 -9.61
CA ALA A 47 -6.23 3.49 -9.50
C ALA A 47 -7.05 4.02 -8.33
N ASN A 48 -6.48 4.91 -7.52
CA ASN A 48 -7.24 5.59 -6.47
C ASN A 48 -7.91 6.86 -6.98
N MET A 49 -7.19 7.65 -7.79
CA MET A 49 -7.69 8.91 -8.34
C MET A 49 -7.07 9.18 -9.72
N SER A 50 -7.92 9.62 -10.66
CA SER A 50 -7.50 10.16 -11.96
C SER A 50 -8.06 11.57 -12.09
N SER A 51 -7.20 12.54 -12.41
CA SER A 51 -7.57 13.95 -12.54
C SER A 51 -7.23 14.48 -13.92
N THR A 52 -8.02 15.44 -14.41
CA THR A 52 -7.70 16.09 -15.68
C THR A 52 -6.76 17.28 -15.47
N VAL A 53 -5.73 17.38 -16.30
CA VAL A 53 -4.80 18.51 -16.40
C VAL A 53 -4.93 19.15 -17.77
N LEU A 54 -5.03 20.48 -17.80
CA LEU A 54 -4.93 21.24 -19.04
C LEU A 54 -3.49 21.19 -19.54
N PHE A 55 -3.27 20.61 -20.72
CA PHE A 55 -1.97 20.60 -21.37
C PHE A 55 -2.05 21.44 -22.65
N THR A 56 -1.09 22.35 -22.80
CA THR A 56 -0.98 23.25 -23.94
C THR A 56 0.29 22.88 -24.69
N GLY A 57 0.12 22.18 -25.80
CA GLY A 57 1.25 21.72 -26.62
C GLY A 57 0.80 20.90 -27.81
N GLU A 58 1.70 20.78 -28.79
CA GLU A 58 1.53 19.92 -29.95
C GLU A 58 2.17 18.55 -29.68
N GLY A 59 1.58 17.48 -30.20
CA GLY A 59 2.16 16.16 -30.07
C GLY A 59 1.30 15.05 -30.66
N PRO A 60 1.86 13.84 -30.76
CA PRO A 60 1.05 12.67 -31.07
C PRO A 60 0.22 12.27 -29.84
N PHE A 61 -1.09 12.14 -30.01
CA PHE A 61 -2.02 11.79 -28.94
C PHE A 61 -2.61 10.39 -29.13
N VAL A 62 -3.10 9.81 -28.04
CA VAL A 62 -3.75 8.50 -28.04
C VAL A 62 -5.03 8.55 -27.23
N ASN A 63 -6.11 8.06 -27.81
CA ASN A 63 -7.31 7.74 -27.06
C ASN A 63 -7.22 6.29 -26.55
N ILE A 64 -7.54 6.09 -25.28
CA ILE A 64 -7.48 4.78 -24.63
C ILE A 64 -8.89 4.41 -24.23
N THR A 65 -9.39 3.29 -24.76
CA THR A 65 -10.71 2.78 -24.43
C THR A 65 -10.63 1.32 -23.98
N LYS A 66 -11.65 0.84 -23.28
CA LYS A 66 -11.74 -0.54 -22.81
C LYS A 66 -12.71 -1.33 -23.69
N ALA A 67 -12.23 -2.44 -24.25
CA ALA A 67 -13.03 -3.35 -25.03
C ALA A 67 -13.91 -4.24 -24.12
N ALA A 68 -14.95 -4.87 -24.70
CA ALA A 68 -15.83 -5.79 -23.98
C ALA A 68 -15.11 -7.00 -23.37
N ASN A 69 -13.95 -7.38 -23.91
CA ASN A 69 -13.08 -8.44 -23.37
C ASN A 69 -12.09 -7.93 -22.31
N HIS A 70 -12.30 -6.72 -21.78
CA HIS A 70 -11.44 -6.02 -20.81
C HIS A 70 -10.05 -5.61 -21.31
N SER A 71 -9.72 -5.83 -22.59
CA SER A 71 -8.45 -5.34 -23.15
C SER A 71 -8.49 -3.83 -23.44
N LEU A 72 -7.34 -3.16 -23.31
CA LEU A 72 -7.21 -1.74 -23.65
C LEU A 72 -6.92 -1.57 -25.15
N ILE A 73 -7.70 -0.71 -25.79
CA ILE A 73 -7.55 -0.31 -27.19
C ILE A 73 -6.88 1.06 -27.22
N PHE A 74 -5.86 1.20 -28.07
CA PHE A 74 -5.09 2.42 -28.23
C PHE A 74 -5.28 2.98 -29.64
N THR A 75 -6.02 4.08 -29.75
CA THR A 75 -6.35 4.71 -31.05
C THR A 75 -5.56 6.01 -31.18
N LYS A 76 -4.72 6.12 -32.21
CA LYS A 76 -4.00 7.37 -32.49
C LYS A 76 -4.98 8.50 -32.74
N ARG A 77 -4.72 9.66 -32.16
CA ARG A 77 -5.51 10.87 -32.37
C ARG A 77 -4.58 12.02 -32.75
N TRP A 78 -5.01 12.78 -33.74
CA TRP A 78 -4.43 14.07 -34.08
C TRP A 78 -5.39 15.13 -33.56
N VAL A 79 -4.88 16.04 -32.73
CA VAL A 79 -5.66 17.12 -32.16
C VAL A 79 -4.96 18.40 -32.57
N GLU A 80 -5.69 19.27 -33.28
CA GLU A 80 -5.10 20.47 -33.85
C GLU A 80 -5.05 21.62 -32.83
N HIS A 81 -5.96 21.74 -31.85
CA HIS A 81 -5.85 22.66 -30.70
C HIS A 81 -6.80 22.32 -29.51
N TRP A 82 -6.45 22.82 -28.30
CA TRP A 82 -7.14 22.81 -26.98
C TRP A 82 -7.93 21.54 -26.59
N GLN A 83 -7.30 20.63 -25.83
CA GLN A 83 -8.02 19.57 -25.12
C GLN A 83 -7.58 19.46 -23.65
N THR A 84 -8.46 18.91 -22.82
CA THR A 84 -8.19 18.51 -21.45
C THR A 84 -7.46 17.17 -21.48
N PHE A 85 -6.44 16.97 -20.65
CA PHE A 85 -5.64 15.73 -20.59
C PHE A 85 -5.76 15.10 -19.21
N PHE A 86 -5.32 13.85 -18.98
CA PHE A 86 -5.28 13.27 -17.62
C PHE A 86 -3.88 13.22 -17.04
N PHE A 87 -3.81 13.53 -15.75
CA PHE A 87 -2.77 13.13 -14.82
C PHE A 87 -3.36 12.04 -13.92
N SER A 88 -2.74 10.87 -13.89
CA SER A 88 -2.96 9.95 -12.78
C SER A 88 -1.99 10.37 -11.68
N SER A 89 -2.49 11.04 -10.65
CA SER A 89 -1.88 11.04 -9.32
C SER A 89 -2.89 10.47 -8.36
N ASP A 90 -2.80 9.17 -8.18
CA ASP A 90 -2.20 8.64 -6.97
C ASP A 90 -2.53 7.17 -7.00
N ILE A 91 -1.72 6.37 -7.69
CA ILE A 91 -1.84 4.92 -7.56
C ILE A 91 -1.08 4.56 -6.29
N PHE A 92 -1.72 4.81 -5.17
CA PHE A 92 -1.41 4.02 -4.00
C PHE A 92 -1.90 2.62 -4.32
N LEU A 93 -1.00 1.65 -4.25
CA LEU A 93 -1.30 0.37 -3.64
C LEU A 93 -2.39 0.60 -2.59
N SER A 94 -3.63 0.19 -2.87
CA SER A 94 -4.77 0.71 -2.11
C SER A 94 -4.59 0.34 -0.63
N CYS A 95 -4.26 1.33 0.18
CA CYS A 95 -3.88 1.13 1.58
C CYS A 95 -5.04 1.52 2.49
N GLY A 96 -5.04 1.01 3.73
CA GLY A 96 -6.04 1.39 4.74
C GLY A 96 -7.48 0.96 4.42
N LYS A 97 -7.69 0.13 3.40
CA LYS A 97 -9.00 -0.44 3.09
C LYS A 97 -9.33 -1.54 4.10
N HIS A 98 -10.49 -1.43 4.72
CA HIS A 98 -11.09 -2.49 5.54
C HIS A 98 -11.97 -3.36 4.64
N PRO A 99 -11.59 -4.62 4.34
CA PRO A 99 -12.41 -5.53 3.53
C PRO A 99 -13.74 -5.88 4.18
N VAL A 100 -13.81 -5.76 5.52
CA VAL A 100 -15.01 -6.04 6.31
C VAL A 100 -15.31 -4.88 7.25
N THR A 101 -16.54 -4.38 7.20
CA THR A 101 -17.06 -3.44 8.20
C THR A 101 -17.18 -4.16 9.54
N GLN A 102 -16.47 -3.69 10.56
CA GLN A 102 -16.66 -4.17 11.93
C GLN A 102 -18.04 -3.73 12.41
N ASN A 103 -18.85 -4.67 12.93
CA ASN A 103 -19.96 -4.26 13.78
C ASN A 103 -19.34 -3.71 15.07
N SER A 104 -19.61 -2.45 15.40
CA SER A 104 -19.05 -1.77 16.57
C SER A 104 -19.36 -2.54 17.86
N GLY A 105 -18.41 -3.38 18.28
CA GLY A 105 -18.40 -4.12 19.54
C GLY A 105 -17.11 -3.82 20.29
N THR A 106 -17.23 -3.46 21.56
CA THR A 106 -16.12 -3.11 22.47
C THR A 106 -15.67 -4.34 23.32
N ARG A 107 -14.38 -4.39 23.70
CA ARG A 107 -13.56 -5.16 24.72
C ARG A 107 -12.14 -5.93 24.65
N ILE A 108 -10.98 -5.39 24.15
CA ILE A 108 -9.51 -5.63 24.35
C ILE A 108 -9.16 -4.82 25.60
N VAL A 109 -9.53 -5.41 26.74
CA VAL A 109 -9.89 -4.68 27.97
C VAL A 109 -10.75 -3.42 27.66
N GLY A 110 -11.49 -3.44 26.54
CA GLY A 110 -11.72 -2.24 25.69
C GLY A 110 -12.37 -2.36 24.25
N GLY A 111 -11.83 -3.11 23.25
CA GLY A 111 -12.38 -3.66 21.91
C GLY A 111 -12.81 -5.20 21.66
N SER A 112 -13.93 -5.59 21.03
CA SER A 112 -14.30 -7.04 20.98
C SER A 112 -13.32 -7.90 20.16
N ASP A 113 -13.48 -9.22 20.16
CA ASP A 113 -12.85 -10.06 19.13
C ASP A 113 -13.10 -9.41 17.76
N ALA A 114 -12.02 -9.12 17.06
CA ALA A 114 -12.11 -8.55 15.73
C ALA A 114 -12.76 -9.58 14.81
N ARG A 115 -13.52 -9.15 13.80
CA ARG A 115 -13.82 -10.09 12.71
C ARG A 115 -12.51 -10.50 12.05
N ARG A 116 -12.53 -11.67 11.42
CA ARG A 116 -11.53 -12.01 10.42
C ARG A 116 -11.47 -10.87 9.37
N GLU A 117 -10.32 -10.71 8.71
CA GLU A 117 -10.09 -9.63 7.71
C GLU A 117 -10.19 -8.18 8.22
N ALA A 118 -10.51 -7.94 9.50
CA ALA A 118 -10.76 -6.59 10.03
C ALA A 118 -9.55 -5.65 9.90
N TRP A 119 -8.36 -6.18 10.12
CA TRP A 119 -7.11 -5.43 10.23
C TRP A 119 -6.04 -6.08 9.36
N PRO A 120 -6.16 -6.04 8.03
CA PRO A 120 -5.33 -6.83 7.10
C PRO A 120 -3.85 -6.39 7.07
N TRP A 121 -3.52 -5.25 7.69
CA TRP A 121 -2.15 -4.76 7.86
C TRP A 121 -1.48 -5.24 9.16
N ILE A 122 -2.20 -5.89 10.08
CA ILE A 122 -1.62 -6.32 11.35
C ILE A 122 -0.68 -7.51 11.13
N VAL A 123 0.51 -7.43 11.71
CA VAL A 123 1.54 -8.45 11.58
C VAL A 123 2.00 -8.88 12.96
N SER A 124 2.08 -10.19 13.21
CA SER A 124 2.71 -10.74 14.40
C SER A 124 4.21 -10.93 14.15
N LEU A 125 5.05 -10.28 14.94
CA LEU A 125 6.50 -10.43 14.88
C LEU A 125 6.96 -11.53 15.83
N HIS A 126 7.58 -12.56 15.26
CA HIS A 126 8.11 -13.70 16.00
C HIS A 126 9.64 -13.62 16.06
N PHE A 127 10.21 -13.80 17.25
CA PHE A 127 11.65 -13.92 17.47
C PHE A 127 11.97 -15.29 18.06
N ASN A 128 12.84 -16.06 17.40
CA ASN A 128 13.09 -17.47 17.76
C ASN A 128 11.79 -18.27 17.94
N SER A 129 10.89 -18.15 16.95
CA SER A 129 9.59 -18.84 16.89
C SER A 129 8.59 -18.46 17.98
N ARG A 130 8.84 -17.42 18.78
CA ARG A 130 7.89 -16.91 19.78
C ARG A 130 7.34 -15.56 19.36
N PRO A 131 6.02 -15.31 19.47
CA PRO A 131 5.46 -13.98 19.27
C PRO A 131 6.00 -13.01 20.33
N VAL A 132 6.40 -11.82 19.90
CA VAL A 132 6.99 -10.80 20.79
C VAL A 132 6.31 -9.45 20.65
N CYS A 133 6.04 -9.02 19.42
CA CYS A 133 5.49 -7.68 19.15
C CYS A 133 4.53 -7.72 17.95
N GLY A 134 3.77 -6.64 17.80
CA GLY A 134 3.06 -6.35 16.56
C GLY A 134 3.88 -5.50 15.59
N ALA A 135 3.46 -5.48 14.34
CA ALA A 135 3.90 -4.54 13.32
C ALA A 135 2.73 -4.19 12.39
N SER A 136 2.94 -3.19 11.53
CA SER A 136 2.01 -2.82 10.46
C SER A 136 2.69 -2.94 9.11
N LEU A 137 2.04 -3.63 8.18
CA LEU A 137 2.44 -3.68 6.78
C LEU A 137 2.17 -2.31 6.13
N VAL A 138 3.19 -1.69 5.53
CA VAL A 138 3.07 -0.38 4.87
C VAL A 138 3.40 -0.42 3.37
N SER A 139 4.01 -1.51 2.90
CA SER A 139 4.13 -1.86 1.48
C SER A 139 4.11 -3.39 1.33
N ASP A 140 4.42 -3.92 0.16
CA ASP A 140 4.50 -5.37 -0.09
C ASP A 140 5.78 -5.99 0.51
N GLU A 141 6.71 -5.18 0.98
CA GLU A 141 8.01 -5.63 1.52
C GLU A 141 8.47 -4.86 2.77
N TRP A 142 7.72 -3.86 3.23
CA TRP A 142 8.08 -3.05 4.39
C TRP A 142 7.08 -3.11 5.53
N LEU A 143 7.61 -3.29 6.74
CA LEU A 143 6.89 -3.22 8.00
C LEU A 143 7.34 -2.04 8.84
N VAL A 144 6.42 -1.42 9.56
CA VAL A 144 6.69 -0.47 10.65
C VAL A 144 6.43 -1.17 11.98
N THR A 145 7.34 -1.04 12.94
CA THR A 145 7.19 -1.53 14.31
C THR A 145 7.86 -0.55 15.30
N ALA A 146 7.82 -0.86 16.58
CA ALA A 146 8.50 -0.08 17.60
C ALA A 146 9.99 -0.43 17.69
N ALA A 147 10.84 0.57 17.90
CA ALA A 147 12.28 0.36 18.07
C ALA A 147 12.58 -0.53 19.29
N HIS A 148 11.82 -0.40 20.37
CA HIS A 148 12.03 -1.19 21.59
C HIS A 148 11.81 -2.70 21.38
N CYS A 149 11.02 -3.10 20.37
CA CYS A 149 10.80 -4.51 20.04
C CYS A 149 12.07 -5.18 19.50
N VAL A 150 12.85 -4.42 18.71
CA VAL A 150 14.00 -4.94 17.96
C VAL A 150 15.35 -4.49 18.52
N TYR A 151 15.37 -3.48 19.39
CA TYR A 151 16.61 -2.96 19.98
C TYR A 151 17.37 -4.04 20.75
N GLY A 152 18.63 -4.26 20.36
CA GLY A 152 19.49 -5.33 20.89
C GLY A 152 19.35 -6.67 20.15
N ARG A 153 18.40 -6.79 19.22
CA ARG A 153 18.15 -7.98 18.39
C ARG A 153 18.29 -7.70 16.89
N GLN A 154 18.55 -6.46 16.50
CA GLN A 154 18.58 -6.00 15.11
C GLN A 154 19.66 -6.65 14.26
N LEU A 155 20.76 -7.09 14.88
CA LEU A 155 21.88 -7.74 14.19
C LEU A 155 21.60 -9.19 13.78
N LYS A 156 20.40 -9.71 14.08
CA LYS A 156 20.00 -11.09 13.76
C LYS A 156 18.65 -11.13 13.00
N PRO A 157 18.54 -10.52 11.80
CA PRO A 157 17.30 -10.56 11.00
C PRO A 157 16.78 -11.99 10.76
N SER A 158 17.69 -12.95 10.58
CA SER A 158 17.36 -14.37 10.37
C SER A 158 16.60 -15.05 11.53
N GLN A 159 16.65 -14.48 12.74
CA GLN A 159 15.89 -14.98 13.89
C GLN A 159 14.46 -14.41 13.97
N TRP A 160 14.16 -13.41 13.15
CA TRP A 160 12.85 -12.80 13.05
C TRP A 160 12.02 -13.42 11.93
N LYS A 161 10.73 -13.55 12.19
CA LYS A 161 9.70 -13.85 11.19
C LYS A 161 8.56 -12.86 11.33
N ALA A 162 8.01 -12.44 10.19
CA ALA A 162 6.75 -11.71 10.13
C ALA A 162 5.63 -12.70 9.78
N VAL A 163 4.56 -12.72 10.57
CA VAL A 163 3.39 -13.56 10.30
C VAL A 163 2.21 -12.65 9.95
N LEU A 164 1.79 -12.70 8.70
CA LEU A 164 0.73 -11.87 8.10
C LEU A 164 -0.53 -12.72 7.88
N GLY A 165 -1.70 -12.07 7.80
CA GLY A 165 -2.99 -12.76 7.58
C GLY A 165 -3.39 -13.72 8.71
N LEU A 166 -2.73 -13.60 9.87
CA LEU A 166 -2.97 -14.39 11.06
C LEU A 166 -4.17 -13.84 11.82
N TYR A 167 -5.09 -14.71 12.23
CA TYR A 167 -6.20 -14.33 13.10
C TYR A 167 -5.95 -14.77 14.54
N ASP A 168 -5.59 -16.04 14.72
CA ASP A 168 -5.41 -16.68 16.02
C ASP A 168 -3.95 -17.11 16.21
N GLN A 169 -3.31 -16.65 17.30
CA GLN A 169 -1.93 -17.00 17.63
C GLN A 169 -1.73 -18.50 17.90
N SER A 170 -2.78 -19.21 18.30
CA SER A 170 -2.75 -20.65 18.57
C SER A 170 -2.87 -21.51 17.32
N ASP A 171 -3.33 -20.94 16.20
CA ASP A 171 -3.50 -21.64 14.93
C ASP A 171 -2.80 -20.91 13.77
N MET A 172 -1.56 -21.32 13.52
CA MET A 172 -0.77 -20.85 12.37
C MET A 172 -1.05 -21.60 11.07
N THR A 173 -1.96 -22.58 11.05
CA THR A 173 -2.21 -23.45 9.89
C THR A 173 -3.26 -22.89 8.93
N GLN A 174 -3.84 -21.73 9.27
CA GLN A 174 -4.89 -21.10 8.48
C GLN A 174 -4.39 -20.77 7.06
N PRO A 175 -5.20 -20.99 6.01
CA PRO A 175 -4.79 -20.73 4.62
C PRO A 175 -4.42 -19.26 4.34
N SER A 176 -4.96 -18.33 5.12
CA SER A 176 -4.64 -16.89 5.03
C SER A 176 -3.27 -16.54 5.62
N THR A 177 -2.70 -17.40 6.45
CA THR A 177 -1.47 -17.12 7.18
C THR A 177 -0.25 -17.25 6.28
N VAL A 178 0.53 -16.17 6.19
CA VAL A 178 1.78 -16.13 5.44
C VAL A 178 2.92 -15.79 6.38
N VAL A 179 3.94 -16.65 6.41
CA VAL A 179 5.17 -16.44 7.20
C VAL A 179 6.28 -15.93 6.28
N GLN A 180 6.81 -14.75 6.57
CA GLN A 180 7.91 -14.15 5.83
C GLN A 180 9.18 -13.98 6.66
N ASN A 181 10.31 -14.11 5.99
CA ASN A 181 11.63 -13.86 6.57
C ASN A 181 11.93 -12.37 6.57
N ILE A 182 12.77 -11.96 7.51
CA ILE A 182 13.30 -10.60 7.59
C ILE A 182 14.77 -10.63 7.18
N ASP A 183 15.17 -9.76 6.27
CA ASP A 183 16.57 -9.61 5.82
C ASP A 183 17.21 -8.31 6.33
N GLN A 184 16.42 -7.29 6.69
CA GLN A 184 16.91 -6.02 7.22
C GLN A 184 16.05 -5.48 8.36
N ILE A 185 16.70 -4.87 9.34
CA ILE A 185 16.08 -4.14 10.45
C ILE A 185 16.75 -2.77 10.56
N VAL A 186 15.97 -1.69 10.48
CA VAL A 186 16.44 -0.30 10.56
C VAL A 186 15.79 0.37 11.76
N ILE A 187 16.58 0.68 12.77
CA ILE A 187 16.11 1.42 13.96
C ILE A 187 16.29 2.91 13.71
N ASN A 188 15.32 3.73 14.14
CA ASN A 188 15.49 5.18 14.12
C ASN A 188 16.76 5.59 14.89
N PRO A 189 17.70 6.32 14.26
CA PRO A 189 18.98 6.67 14.89
C PRO A 189 18.83 7.54 16.14
N HIS A 190 17.67 8.18 16.34
CA HIS A 190 17.36 9.00 17.51
C HIS A 190 16.64 8.23 18.62
N TYR A 191 16.46 6.91 18.49
CA TYR A 191 15.78 6.12 19.52
C TYR A 191 16.54 6.15 20.86
N MET A 192 15.85 6.61 21.90
CA MET A 192 16.40 6.70 23.24
C MET A 192 15.83 5.60 24.13
N LYS A 193 16.64 4.57 24.44
CA LYS A 193 16.19 3.39 25.21
C LYS A 193 15.51 3.73 26.55
N ARG A 194 15.98 4.77 27.24
CA ARG A 194 15.51 5.16 28.59
C ARG A 194 14.18 5.92 28.56
N THR A 195 14.02 6.86 27.64
CA THR A 195 12.82 7.72 27.54
C THR A 195 11.77 7.17 26.58
N LYS A 196 12.16 6.25 25.69
CA LYS A 196 11.36 5.78 24.54
C LYS A 196 11.07 6.86 23.50
N ASP A 197 11.87 7.92 23.47
CA ASP A 197 11.77 8.89 22.38
C ASP A 197 12.19 8.24 21.06
N SER A 198 11.53 8.63 19.96
CA SER A 198 11.74 8.09 18.61
C SER A 198 11.62 6.57 18.51
N ASP A 199 10.63 5.98 19.20
CA ASP A 199 10.38 4.53 19.27
C ASP A 199 9.75 3.95 18.00
N ILE A 200 10.48 4.03 16.89
CA ILE A 200 10.07 3.53 15.58
C ILE A 200 11.22 2.79 14.89
N ALA A 201 10.91 1.67 14.26
CA ALA A 201 11.82 0.90 13.43
C ALA A 201 11.11 0.35 12.19
N LEU A 202 11.89 0.11 11.15
CA LEU A 202 11.46 -0.56 9.93
C LEU A 202 12.05 -1.97 9.88
N MET A 203 11.28 -2.90 9.33
CA MET A 203 11.75 -4.25 8.99
C MET A 203 11.42 -4.53 7.53
N HIS A 204 12.41 -4.99 6.77
CA HIS A 204 12.25 -5.38 5.38
C HIS A 204 12.01 -6.88 5.29
N LEU A 205 11.04 -7.28 4.46
CA LEU A 205 10.75 -8.67 4.16
C LEU A 205 11.72 -9.16 3.10
N GLN A 206 12.26 -10.37 3.27
CA GLN A 206 13.15 -10.97 2.27
C GLN A 206 12.47 -11.16 0.90
N TYR A 207 11.15 -11.35 0.90
CA TYR A 207 10.33 -11.49 -0.30
C TYR A 207 9.05 -10.68 -0.16
N LYS A 208 8.62 -10.10 -1.29
CA LYS A 208 7.34 -9.40 -1.40
C LYS A 208 6.18 -10.33 -1.06
N VAL A 209 5.21 -9.81 -0.29
CA VAL A 209 3.95 -10.49 -0.03
C VAL A 209 2.93 -10.19 -1.14
N GLN A 210 2.10 -11.16 -1.44
CA GLN A 210 0.94 -10.94 -2.31
C GLN A 210 -0.22 -10.40 -1.47
N TYR A 211 -0.88 -9.38 -2.00
CA TYR A 211 -2.08 -8.84 -1.37
C TYR A 211 -3.29 -9.75 -1.55
N THR A 212 -4.05 -9.85 -0.48
CA THR A 212 -5.28 -10.66 -0.37
C THR A 212 -6.26 -9.93 0.54
N ASP A 213 -7.46 -10.47 0.73
CA ASP A 213 -8.42 -9.90 1.70
C ASP A 213 -7.90 -9.93 3.16
N TYR A 214 -6.82 -10.68 3.42
CA TYR A 214 -6.20 -10.85 4.73
C TYR A 214 -4.89 -10.07 4.91
N ILE A 215 -4.32 -9.60 3.80
CA ILE A 215 -3.00 -8.97 3.74
C ILE A 215 -3.10 -7.74 2.85
N GLN A 216 -3.14 -6.57 3.45
CA GLN A 216 -3.20 -5.27 2.78
C GLN A 216 -2.35 -4.26 3.56
N PRO A 217 -1.73 -3.27 2.91
CA PRO A 217 -0.96 -2.26 3.60
C PRO A 217 -1.86 -1.24 4.30
N ILE A 218 -1.39 -0.64 5.40
CA ILE A 218 -2.00 0.57 5.98
C ILE A 218 -1.38 1.82 5.35
N CYS A 219 -2.18 2.89 5.22
CA CYS A 219 -1.65 4.18 4.76
C CYS A 219 -0.79 4.85 5.83
N LEU A 220 0.26 5.52 5.38
CA LEU A 220 1.00 6.45 6.21
C LEU A 220 0.33 7.83 6.19
N PRO A 221 0.37 8.58 7.30
CA PRO A 221 -0.09 9.96 7.30
C PRO A 221 0.81 10.84 6.44
N GLU A 222 0.24 11.95 5.94
CA GLU A 222 1.01 12.97 5.24
C GLU A 222 2.02 13.64 6.18
N LYS A 223 3.10 14.19 5.60
CA LYS A 223 4.12 14.89 6.38
C LYS A 223 3.48 16.08 7.12
N ASN A 224 3.62 16.10 8.45
CA ASN A 224 3.02 17.09 9.34
C ASN A 224 1.48 17.03 9.47
N GLN A 225 0.83 15.94 9.02
CA GLN A 225 -0.58 15.73 9.29
C GLN A 225 -0.82 15.71 10.81
N GLN A 226 -1.82 16.47 11.24
CA GLN A 226 -2.22 16.54 12.64
C GLN A 226 -3.52 15.78 12.85
N PHE A 227 -3.55 14.95 13.89
CA PHE A 227 -4.77 14.32 14.37
C PHE A 227 -5.27 15.10 15.58
N LEU A 228 -6.42 15.73 15.45
CA LEU A 228 -7.00 16.53 16.53
C LEU A 228 -7.42 15.64 17.71
N PRO A 229 -7.34 16.14 18.96
CA PRO A 229 -7.88 15.44 20.11
C PRO A 229 -9.37 15.11 19.93
N GLY A 230 -9.77 13.92 20.38
CA GLY A 230 -11.17 13.45 20.29
C GLY A 230 -11.54 12.70 19.01
N ILE A 231 -10.60 12.53 18.07
CA ILE A 231 -10.80 11.62 16.93
C ILE A 231 -10.82 10.17 17.44
N ASN A 232 -11.83 9.42 17.01
CA ASN A 232 -11.93 8.00 17.28
C ASN A 232 -10.93 7.22 16.43
N CYS A 233 -9.96 6.60 17.10
CA CYS A 233 -8.99 5.70 16.49
C CYS A 233 -9.15 4.30 17.06
N SER A 234 -8.75 3.30 16.28
CA SER A 234 -8.79 1.89 16.70
C SER A 234 -7.37 1.37 16.93
N ILE A 235 -7.24 0.50 17.92
CA ILE A 235 -6.03 -0.29 18.17
C ILE A 235 -6.39 -1.77 18.06
N ALA A 236 -5.49 -2.55 17.48
CA ALA A 236 -5.64 -3.99 17.32
C ALA A 236 -4.31 -4.68 17.68
N GLY A 237 -4.40 -5.88 18.23
CA GLY A 237 -3.24 -6.65 18.65
C GLY A 237 -3.65 -7.83 19.52
N TRP A 238 -2.74 -8.79 19.65
CA TRP A 238 -2.97 -10.01 20.43
C TRP A 238 -2.68 -9.85 21.93
N GLY A 239 -2.07 -8.73 22.35
CA GLY A 239 -1.81 -8.42 23.76
C GLY A 239 -0.92 -9.44 24.48
N SER A 240 -0.76 -9.26 25.80
CA SER A 240 -0.22 -10.30 26.66
C SER A 240 -1.34 -11.31 26.94
N ILE A 241 -1.03 -12.60 26.77
CA ILE A 241 -1.71 -13.67 27.51
C ILE A 241 -1.31 -13.55 28.99
#